data_AF-A0A0N0T0Y5-F1
#
_entry.id   AF-A0A0N0T0Y5-F1
#
_cell.length_a   1.000
_cell.length_b   1.000
_cell.length_c   1.000
_cell.angle_alpha   90.00
_cell.angle_beta   90.00
_cell.angle_gamma   90.00
#
_symmetry.space_group_name_H-M   'P 1'
#
loop_
_entity.id
_entity.type
_entity.pdbx_description
1 polymer ?
#
loop_
_entity_poly.entity_id
_entity_poly.type
_entity_poly.pdbx_seq_one_letter_code
_entity_poly.pdbx_strand_id
1 'polypeptide(L)'
;RALAAGEVRIAVRAAGLNFRDVLIALGMYPGEASMGIEGAGVVLEVGADVSGLEPGDRVFGLLPDAFGAECVADRRLVARVPEGWSFVEAASVPVVFLTAYYGLVDLARVRS
;
A
#
# COMPACT_ATOMS: atom_id res chain seq x y z
N ARG A 1 -14.18 -4.23 -11.75
CA ARG A 1 -14.96 -2.97 -11.91
C ARG A 1 -14.13 -1.95 -12.68
N ALA A 2 -14.76 -1.01 -13.36
CA ALA A 2 -14.04 0.14 -13.94
C ALA A 2 -13.38 0.97 -12.82
N LEU A 3 -12.26 1.63 -13.15
CA LEU A 3 -11.57 2.55 -12.25
C LEU A 3 -12.28 3.90 -12.20
N ALA A 4 -12.41 4.44 -10.99
CA ALA A 4 -12.79 5.83 -10.76
C ALA A 4 -11.59 6.76 -10.94
N ALA A 5 -11.85 8.06 -10.90
CA ALA A 5 -10.82 9.07 -10.92
C ALA A 5 -9.82 8.89 -9.77
N GLY A 6 -8.53 9.01 -10.04
CA GLY A 6 -7.44 8.86 -9.07
C GLY A 6 -7.11 7.42 -8.69
N GLU A 7 -7.76 6.40 -9.27
CA GLU A 7 -7.52 5.01 -8.91
C GLU A 7 -6.49 4.31 -9.78
N VAL A 8 -5.81 3.31 -9.22
CA VAL A 8 -4.85 2.46 -9.90
C VAL A 8 -5.14 1.00 -9.56
N ARG A 9 -5.26 0.15 -10.58
CA ARG A 9 -5.36 -1.31 -10.42
C ARG A 9 -3.95 -1.90 -10.38
N ILE A 10 -3.67 -2.73 -9.39
CA ILE A 10 -2.35 -3.31 -9.17
C ILE A 10 -2.48 -4.82 -9.04
N ALA A 11 -1.70 -5.56 -9.81
CA ALA A 11 -1.46 -6.99 -9.60
C ALA A 11 -0.45 -7.15 -8.48
N VAL A 12 -0.93 -7.58 -7.31
CA VAL A 12 -0.10 -7.69 -6.11
C VAL A 12 0.91 -8.82 -6.30
N ARG A 13 2.14 -8.61 -5.79
CA ARG A 13 3.25 -9.58 -5.86
C ARG A 13 3.78 -9.94 -4.48
N ALA A 14 3.72 -9.00 -3.54
CA ALA A 14 3.99 -9.23 -2.14
C ALA A 14 3.13 -8.27 -1.30
N ALA A 15 2.75 -8.70 -0.10
CA ALA A 15 1.99 -7.89 0.85
C ALA A 15 2.67 -7.93 2.22
N GLY A 16 2.62 -6.81 2.93
CA GLY A 16 3.09 -6.74 4.32
C GLY A 16 2.01 -7.26 5.27
N LEU A 17 2.42 -8.05 6.26
CA LEU A 17 1.55 -8.51 7.34
C LEU A 17 1.88 -7.73 8.60
N ASN A 18 0.88 -7.05 9.15
CA ASN A 18 1.01 -6.25 10.35
C ASN A 18 0.33 -6.93 11.54
N PHE A 19 0.71 -6.55 12.76
CA PHE A 19 0.05 -7.06 13.98
C PHE A 19 -1.46 -6.75 13.99
N ARG A 20 -1.86 -5.64 13.35
CA ARG A 20 -3.26 -5.30 13.07
C ARG A 20 -4.02 -6.46 12.41
N ASP A 21 -3.44 -7.11 11.41
CA ASP A 21 -4.09 -8.20 10.66
C ASP A 21 -4.33 -9.41 11.56
N VAL A 22 -3.40 -9.69 12.49
CA VAL A 22 -3.56 -10.75 13.50
C VAL A 22 -4.75 -10.45 14.43
N LEU A 23 -4.89 -9.21 14.90
CA LEU A 23 -6.02 -8.81 15.75
C LEU A 23 -7.36 -8.95 15.01
N ILE A 24 -7.39 -8.66 13.71
CA ILE A 24 -8.59 -8.84 12.87
C ILE A 24 -8.91 -10.32 12.74
N ALA A 25 -7.93 -11.15 12.41
CA ALA A 25 -8.11 -12.60 12.28
C ALA A 25 -8.62 -13.27 13.56
N LEU A 26 -8.22 -12.74 14.73
CA LEU A 26 -8.66 -13.22 16.04
C LEU A 26 -9.99 -12.61 16.53
N GLY A 27 -10.62 -11.72 15.76
CA GLY A 27 -11.85 -11.03 16.17
C GLY A 27 -11.65 -10.06 17.35
N MET A 28 -10.41 -9.62 17.58
CA MET A 28 -10.02 -8.73 18.68
C MET A 28 -9.89 -7.26 18.23
N TYR A 29 -9.94 -6.99 16.92
CA TYR A 29 -9.82 -5.64 16.40
C TYR A 29 -11.11 -4.84 16.63
N PRO A 30 -11.04 -3.62 17.19
CA PRO A 30 -12.22 -2.80 17.40
C PRO A 30 -12.74 -2.25 16.06
N GLY A 31 -13.97 -2.59 15.72
CA GLY A 31 -14.67 -2.12 14.52
C GLY A 31 -14.42 -2.97 13.27
N GLU A 32 -15.06 -2.57 12.17
CA GLU A 32 -14.91 -3.24 10.88
C GLU A 32 -13.58 -2.88 10.23
N ALA A 33 -12.86 -3.90 9.78
CA ALA A 33 -11.56 -3.75 9.15
C ALA A 33 -11.27 -4.94 8.23
N SER A 34 -10.69 -4.68 7.06
CA SER A 34 -10.09 -5.72 6.24
C SER A 34 -8.61 -5.92 6.57
N MET A 35 -8.12 -7.13 6.27
CA MET A 35 -6.71 -7.51 6.38
C MET A 35 -5.94 -7.12 5.11
N GLY A 36 -4.63 -6.90 5.26
CA GLY A 36 -3.74 -6.59 4.15
C GLY A 36 -3.93 -5.13 3.71
N ILE A 37 -3.20 -4.23 4.36
CA ILE A 37 -3.29 -2.78 4.12
C ILE A 37 -2.07 -2.21 3.39
N GLU A 38 -1.11 -3.05 3.04
CA GLU A 38 0.09 -2.65 2.30
C GLU A 38 0.62 -3.76 1.40
N GLY A 39 1.34 -3.35 0.36
CA GLY A 39 2.06 -4.29 -0.48
C GLY A 39 2.81 -3.63 -1.62
N ALA A 40 3.29 -4.48 -2.51
CA ALA A 40 3.97 -4.11 -3.73
C ALA A 40 3.54 -5.01 -4.90
N GLY A 41 3.52 -4.45 -6.10
CA GLY A 41 3.01 -5.12 -7.28
C GLY A 41 3.28 -4.37 -8.57
N VAL A 42 2.53 -4.74 -9.61
CA VAL A 42 2.64 -4.15 -10.95
C VAL A 42 1.34 -3.46 -11.31
N VAL A 43 1.40 -2.23 -11.80
CA VAL A 43 0.23 -1.50 -12.30
C VAL A 43 -0.36 -2.25 -13.50
N LEU A 44 -1.65 -2.54 -13.46
CA LEU A 44 -2.41 -3.14 -14.56
C LEU A 44 -3.16 -2.08 -15.36
N GLU A 45 -3.73 -1.08 -14.68
CA GLU A 45 -4.63 -0.09 -15.24
C GLU A 45 -4.58 1.17 -14.37
N VAL A 46 -4.74 2.34 -14.97
CA VAL A 46 -4.81 3.64 -14.27
C VAL A 46 -6.10 4.36 -14.64
N GLY A 47 -6.68 5.10 -13.70
CA GLY A 47 -7.81 5.99 -13.95
C GLY A 47 -7.45 7.09 -14.95
N ALA A 48 -8.46 7.63 -15.64
CA ALA A 48 -8.26 8.54 -16.78
C ALA A 48 -7.51 9.85 -16.44
N ASP A 49 -7.56 10.28 -15.18
CA ASP A 49 -6.93 11.48 -14.64
C ASP A 49 -5.61 11.20 -13.91
N VAL A 50 -5.20 9.93 -13.82
CA VAL A 50 -3.96 9.55 -13.16
C VAL A 50 -2.77 9.84 -14.07
N SER A 51 -1.85 10.65 -13.58
CA SER A 51 -0.56 10.93 -14.23
C SER A 51 0.61 10.37 -13.40
N GLY A 52 1.74 10.14 -14.08
CA GLY A 52 3.00 9.70 -13.44
C GLY A 52 3.05 8.21 -13.04
N LEU A 53 2.03 7.43 -13.38
CA LEU A 53 2.08 5.96 -13.43
C LEU A 53 1.48 5.46 -14.72
N GLU A 54 1.95 4.32 -15.18
CA GLU A 54 1.43 3.61 -16.35
C GLU A 54 1.44 2.09 -16.13
N PRO A 55 0.62 1.32 -16.88
CA PRO A 55 0.66 -0.14 -16.84
C PRO A 55 2.08 -0.69 -17.03
N GLY A 56 2.47 -1.64 -16.19
CA GLY A 56 3.82 -2.21 -16.15
C GLY A 56 4.72 -1.61 -15.07
N ASP A 57 4.38 -0.43 -14.52
CA ASP A 57 5.15 0.16 -13.43
C ASP A 57 5.16 -0.74 -12.19
N ARG A 58 6.34 -0.88 -11.58
CA ARG A 58 6.51 -1.54 -10.28
C ARG A 58 6.21 -0.53 -9.19
N VAL A 59 5.25 -0.83 -8.33
CA VAL A 59 4.76 0.09 -7.30
C VAL A 59 4.62 -0.58 -5.94
N PHE A 60 4.65 0.23 -4.88
CA PHE A 60 4.40 -0.17 -3.49
C PHE A 60 3.68 0.96 -2.74
N GLY A 61 3.03 0.64 -1.63
CA GLY A 61 2.32 1.64 -0.82
C GLY A 61 1.25 1.06 0.08
N LEU A 62 0.30 1.91 0.48
CA LEU A 62 -0.89 1.47 1.20
C LEU A 62 -1.90 0.93 0.19
N LEU A 63 -2.04 -0.39 0.17
CA LEU A 63 -2.86 -1.13 -0.79
C LEU A 63 -3.98 -1.80 -0.02
N PRO A 64 -5.25 -1.42 -0.22
CA PRO A 64 -6.37 -2.11 0.42
C PRO A 64 -6.49 -3.52 -0.14
N ASP A 65 -6.85 -4.46 0.73
CA ASP A 65 -7.07 -5.87 0.40
C ASP A 65 -5.85 -6.53 -0.28
N ALA A 66 -4.64 -6.13 0.11
CA ALA A 66 -3.38 -6.55 -0.51
C ALA A 66 -3.09 -8.06 -0.41
N PHE A 67 -3.82 -8.80 0.43
CA PHE A 67 -3.73 -10.27 0.46
C PHE A 67 -4.42 -10.94 -0.74
N GLY A 68 -5.17 -10.18 -1.55
CA GLY A 68 -5.70 -10.63 -2.83
C GLY A 68 -4.67 -10.57 -3.96
N ALA A 69 -4.99 -11.23 -5.09
CA ALA A 69 -4.14 -11.20 -6.29
C ALA A 69 -4.12 -9.83 -6.99
N GLU A 70 -5.18 -9.05 -6.81
CA GLU A 70 -5.31 -7.68 -7.32
C GLU A 70 -5.92 -6.78 -6.26
N CYS A 71 -5.54 -5.50 -6.30
CA CYS A 71 -6.20 -4.44 -5.54
C CYS A 71 -6.45 -3.21 -6.43
N VAL A 72 -7.34 -2.33 -5.96
CA VAL A 72 -7.51 -0.99 -6.51
C VAL A 72 -7.21 0.00 -5.41
N ALA A 73 -6.20 0.85 -5.62
CA ALA A 73 -5.72 1.81 -4.63
C ALA A 73 -5.83 3.25 -5.16
N ASP A 74 -5.89 4.21 -4.24
CA ASP A 74 -5.74 5.63 -4.57
C ASP A 74 -4.29 5.91 -4.98
N ARG A 75 -4.10 6.55 -6.14
CA ARG A 75 -2.78 6.91 -6.69
C ARG A 75 -1.88 7.60 -5.67
N ARG A 76 -2.44 8.44 -4.80
CA ARG A 76 -1.69 9.25 -3.82
C ARG A 76 -1.04 8.40 -2.73
N LEU A 77 -1.53 7.18 -2.52
CA LEU A 77 -1.06 6.25 -1.49
C LEU A 77 -0.01 5.26 -2.03
N VAL A 78 0.42 5.44 -3.28
CA VAL A 78 1.29 4.54 -4.01
C VAL A 78 2.55 5.28 -4.47
N ALA A 79 3.69 4.62 -4.49
CA ALA A 79 4.93 5.12 -5.05
C ALA A 79 5.58 4.07 -5.96
N ARG A 80 6.47 4.49 -6.87
CA ARG A 80 7.27 3.56 -7.67
C ARG A 80 8.25 2.83 -6.75
N VAL A 81 8.45 1.54 -6.98
CA VAL A 81 9.47 0.75 -6.27
C VAL A 81 10.85 1.30 -6.64
N PRO A 82 11.72 1.61 -5.66
CA PRO A 82 13.08 2.03 -5.93
C PRO A 82 13.87 1.00 -6.75
N GLU A 83 14.84 1.48 -7.54
CA GLU A 83 15.70 0.60 -8.31
C GLU A 83 16.45 -0.39 -7.40
N GLY A 84 16.55 -1.64 -7.86
CA GLY A 84 17.23 -2.72 -7.12
C GLY A 84 16.39 -3.40 -6.04
N TRP A 85 15.25 -2.84 -5.63
CA TRP A 85 14.39 -3.48 -4.63
C TRP A 85 13.59 -4.62 -5.24
N SER A 86 13.47 -5.73 -4.50
CA SER A 86 12.48 -6.78 -4.74
C SER A 86 11.08 -6.32 -4.30
N PHE A 87 10.03 -7.03 -4.73
CA PHE A 87 8.67 -6.73 -4.24
C PHE A 87 8.51 -7.01 -2.74
N VAL A 88 9.22 -8.00 -2.19
CA VAL A 88 9.16 -8.32 -0.76
C VAL A 88 9.77 -7.21 0.08
N GLU A 89 10.95 -6.72 -0.31
CA GLU A 89 11.59 -5.57 0.35
C GLU A 89 10.67 -4.35 0.29
N ALA A 90 10.15 -4.01 -0.90
CA ALA A 90 9.24 -2.88 -1.04
C ALA A 90 7.96 -3.03 -0.21
N ALA A 91 7.32 -4.21 -0.17
CA ALA A 91 6.10 -4.44 0.58
C ALA A 91 6.29 -4.34 2.11
N SER A 92 7.51 -4.48 2.62
CA SER A 92 7.81 -4.40 4.06
C SER A 92 7.91 -2.98 4.63
N VAL A 93 7.85 -1.96 3.76
CA VAL A 93 8.17 -0.57 4.12
C VAL A 93 6.94 0.30 4.46
N PRO A 94 5.83 0.31 3.70
CA PRO A 94 4.84 1.38 3.76
C PRO A 94 4.30 1.70 5.15
N VAL A 95 3.65 0.76 5.82
CA VAL A 95 2.94 0.96 7.08
C VAL A 95 3.91 1.29 8.19
N VAL A 96 4.97 0.49 8.34
CA VAL A 96 5.90 0.67 9.46
C VAL A 96 6.65 2.00 9.36
N PHE A 97 7.14 2.37 8.18
CA PHE A 97 7.88 3.63 8.00
C PHE A 97 6.96 4.84 7.98
N LEU A 98 5.78 4.77 7.36
CA LEU A 98 4.81 5.89 7.41
C LEU A 98 4.34 6.13 8.84
N THR A 99 4.07 5.07 9.61
CA THR A 99 3.67 5.20 11.03
C THR A 99 4.78 5.84 11.86
N ALA A 100 6.02 5.38 11.70
CA ALA A 100 7.17 5.95 12.40
C ALA A 100 7.39 7.42 12.01
N TYR A 101 7.36 7.72 10.71
CA TYR A 101 7.56 9.08 10.20
C TYR A 101 6.46 10.02 10.71
N TYR A 102 5.19 9.65 10.54
CA TYR A 102 4.07 10.47 11.00
C TYR A 102 4.10 10.70 12.52
N GLY A 103 4.35 9.64 13.29
CA GLY A 103 4.42 9.72 14.75
C GLY A 103 5.57 10.58 15.26
N LEU A 104 6.78 10.39 14.72
CA LEU A 104 7.99 11.04 15.23
C LEU A 104 8.20 12.44 14.63
N VAL A 105 7.92 12.62 13.34
CA VAL A 105 8.20 13.87 12.62
C VAL A 105 7.00 14.80 12.67
N ASP A 106 5.82 14.35 12.24
CA ASP A 106 4.67 15.24 12.07
C ASP A 106 3.98 15.55 13.42
N LEU A 107 3.78 14.51 14.25
CA LEU A 107 3.13 14.65 15.55
C LEU A 107 4.11 15.09 16.65
N ALA A 108 5.17 14.32 16.89
CA ALA A 108 6.10 14.59 18.00
C ALA A 108 7.14 15.66 17.67
N ARG A 109 7.38 15.98 16.39
CA ARG A 109 8.35 16.98 15.93
C ARG A 109 9.74 16.80 16.53
N VAL A 110 10.19 15.54 16.62
CA VAL A 110 11.49 15.19 17.20
C VAL A 110 12.61 15.97 16.51
N ARG A 111 13.50 16.56 17.30
CA ARG A 111 14.74 17.22 16.86
C ARG A 111 15.93 16.50 17.48
N SER A 112 17.06 16.54 16.77
CA SER A 112 18.37 16.13 17.27
C SER A 112 18.87 17.07 18.36
#